data_AF-M2AG83-F1
#
_entry.id   AF-M2AG83-F1
#
_cell.length_a   1.000
_cell.length_b   1.000
_cell.length_c   1.000
_cell.angle_alpha   90.00
_cell.angle_beta   90.00
_cell.angle_gamma   90.00
#
_symmetry.space_group_name_H-M   'P 1'
#
loop_
_entity.id
_entity.type
_entity.pdbx_description
1 polymer ?
#
loop_
_entity_poly.entity_id
_entity_poly.type
_entity_poly.pdbx_seq_one_letter_code
_entity_poly.pdbx_strand_id
1 'polypeptide(L)'
;MSMETVAGRFEALEGLFFEWDGSFTWANQSQGWQIDGTVYDNGQAIQYVDLHGRGSSEEGRRLLMERLRSLFSVFGELSSLSLMRIPDRTWQDLQGFEKDVCSTNSAER
;
A
#
# COMPACT_ATOMS: atom_id res chain seq x y z
N MET A 1 -1.84 13.05 11.25
CA MET A 1 -0.43 12.69 10.95
C MET A 1 0.05 13.66 9.88
N SER A 2 1.23 14.28 10.01
CA SER A 2 1.77 15.21 9.00
C SER A 2 2.65 14.49 7.97
N MET A 3 3.01 15.16 6.86
CA MET A 3 3.90 14.62 5.83
C MET A 3 5.29 14.28 6.39
N GLU A 4 5.86 15.14 7.23
CA GLU A 4 7.18 14.92 7.86
C GLU A 4 7.17 13.68 8.76
N THR A 5 6.04 13.42 9.42
CA THR A 5 5.87 12.20 10.22
C THR A 5 5.86 10.95 9.34
N VAL A 6 5.21 11.01 8.17
CA VAL A 6 5.20 9.91 7.19
C VAL A 6 6.60 9.70 6.63
N ALA A 7 7.27 10.77 6.19
CA ALA A 7 8.61 10.73 5.63
C ALA A 7 9.59 10.02 6.59
N GLY A 8 9.64 10.44 7.86
CA GLY A 8 10.52 9.83 8.86
C GLY A 8 10.18 8.37 9.17
N ARG A 9 8.93 7.93 8.99
CA ARG A 9 8.55 6.51 9.13
C ARG A 9 8.86 5.71 7.88
N PHE A 10 8.75 6.31 6.70
CA PHE A 10 9.10 5.72 5.41
C PHE A 10 10.60 5.46 5.30
N GLU A 11 11.45 6.30 5.89
CA GLU A 11 12.89 6.05 6.00
C GLU A 11 13.24 4.74 6.73
N ALA A 12 12.35 4.24 7.60
CA ALA A 12 12.54 2.95 8.28
C ALA A 12 12.16 1.75 7.42
N LEU A 13 11.51 1.96 6.28
CA LEU A 13 11.13 0.90 5.34
C LEU A 13 12.25 0.72 4.30
N GLU A 14 13.09 -0.28 4.53
CA GLU A 14 14.25 -0.56 3.67
C GLU A 14 13.83 -0.75 2.19
N GLY A 15 14.47 0.02 1.31
CA GLY A 15 14.24 -0.04 -0.13
C GLY A 15 13.02 0.75 -0.62
N LEU A 16 12.28 1.41 0.28
CA LEU A 16 11.24 2.36 -0.12
C LEU A 16 11.89 3.70 -0.48
N PHE A 17 11.55 4.21 -1.65
CA PHE A 17 11.96 5.54 -2.11
C PHE A 17 10.78 6.50 -2.01
N PHE A 18 10.96 7.62 -1.32
CA PHE A 18 9.92 8.63 -1.07
C PHE A 18 10.44 10.03 -1.43
N GLU A 19 9.60 10.84 -2.06
CA GLU A 19 9.89 12.21 -2.44
C GLU A 19 8.98 13.19 -1.69
N TRP A 20 9.46 14.43 -1.52
CA TRP A 20 8.74 15.47 -0.77
C TRP A 20 7.46 15.99 -1.45
N ASP A 21 7.20 15.59 -2.69
CA ASP A 21 5.93 15.81 -3.36
C ASP A 21 4.85 14.79 -2.96
N GLY A 22 5.18 13.85 -2.06
CA GLY A 22 4.30 12.83 -1.54
C GLY A 22 4.37 11.51 -2.31
N SER A 23 5.08 11.45 -3.44
CA SER A 23 5.22 10.23 -4.24
C SER A 23 6.17 9.23 -3.60
N PHE A 24 5.91 7.93 -3.81
CA PHE A 24 6.83 6.88 -3.43
C PHE A 24 6.73 5.64 -4.31
N THR A 25 7.82 4.88 -4.33
CA THR A 25 7.91 3.57 -4.93
C THR A 25 8.63 2.62 -3.98
N TRP A 26 8.08 1.43 -3.80
CA TRP A 26 8.72 0.31 -3.11
C TRP A 26 8.62 -0.92 -3.98
N ALA A 27 9.75 -1.47 -4.42
CA ALA A 27 9.75 -2.54 -5.40
C ALA A 27 10.92 -3.50 -5.21
N ASN A 28 10.68 -4.75 -5.59
CA ASN A 28 11.74 -5.70 -5.87
C ASN A 28 11.38 -6.47 -7.14
N GLN A 29 11.95 -6.04 -8.26
CA GLN A 29 11.71 -6.63 -9.57
C GLN A 29 12.14 -8.10 -9.63
N SER A 30 13.22 -8.48 -8.93
CA SER A 30 13.69 -9.87 -8.88
C SER A 30 12.69 -10.80 -8.16
N GLN A 31 11.97 -10.26 -7.18
CA GLN A 31 10.88 -10.94 -6.47
C GLN A 31 9.51 -10.68 -7.09
N GLY A 32 9.45 -9.94 -8.21
CA GLY A 32 8.24 -9.74 -8.99
C GLY A 32 7.16 -8.90 -8.31
N TRP A 33 7.52 -7.94 -7.45
CA TRP A 33 6.54 -7.06 -6.80
C TRP A 33 6.93 -5.58 -6.83
N GLN A 34 5.90 -4.72 -6.84
CA GLN A 34 6.03 -3.26 -6.81
C GLN A 34 4.78 -2.62 -6.19
N ILE A 35 5.00 -1.56 -5.42
CA ILE A 35 4.00 -0.66 -4.87
C ILE A 35 4.42 0.76 -5.25
N ASP A 36 3.55 1.47 -5.94
CA ASP A 36 3.67 2.91 -6.17
C ASP A 36 2.55 3.62 -5.41
N GLY A 37 2.81 4.82 -4.93
CA GLY A 37 1.77 5.58 -4.26
C GLY A 37 2.04 7.07 -4.20
N THR A 38 1.02 7.79 -3.77
CA THR A 38 1.11 9.23 -3.51
C THR A 38 0.33 9.54 -2.24
N VAL A 39 1.02 10.15 -1.29
CA VAL A 39 0.45 10.65 -0.04
C VAL A 39 -0.11 12.04 -0.29
N TYR A 40 -1.39 12.25 -0.01
CA TYR A 40 -2.05 13.54 -0.14
C TYR A 40 -2.33 14.12 1.25
N ASP A 41 -1.85 15.33 1.50
CA ASP A 41 -2.09 16.07 2.73
C ASP A 41 -2.69 17.47 2.43
N ASN A 42 -3.11 18.18 3.48
CA ASN A 42 -3.68 19.52 3.39
C ASN A 42 -2.83 20.60 4.10
N GLY A 43 -1.55 20.32 4.36
CA GLY A 43 -0.63 21.11 5.17
C GLY A 43 -0.73 20.89 6.68
N GLN A 44 -1.76 20.19 7.16
CA GLN A 44 -1.94 19.87 8.58
C GLN A 44 -1.96 18.37 8.84
N ALA A 45 -2.60 17.61 7.96
CA ALA A 45 -2.73 16.18 8.09
C ALA A 45 -2.85 15.47 6.74
N ILE A 46 -2.37 14.22 6.70
CA ILE A 46 -2.66 13.29 5.62
C ILE A 46 -4.18 13.13 5.49
N GLN A 47 -4.68 13.28 4.28
CA GLN A 47 -6.08 13.12 3.91
C GLN A 47 -6.33 11.70 3.39
N TYR A 48 -5.52 11.24 2.45
CA TYR A 48 -5.59 9.89 1.91
C TYR A 48 -4.27 9.53 1.23
N VAL A 49 -4.12 8.25 0.89
CA VAL A 49 -2.98 7.73 0.13
C VAL A 49 -3.54 6.98 -1.07
N ASP A 50 -3.08 7.35 -2.26
CA ASP A 50 -3.34 6.60 -3.47
C ASP A 50 -2.28 5.52 -3.65
N LEU A 51 -2.69 4.31 -4.04
CA LEU A 51 -1.84 3.12 -4.05
C LEU A 51 -2.10 2.27 -5.30
N HIS A 52 -1.00 1.90 -5.96
CA HIS A 52 -0.99 1.00 -7.10
C HIS A 52 -0.03 -0.14 -6.81
N GLY A 53 -0.52 -1.38 -6.92
CA GLY A 53 0.27 -2.59 -6.67
C GLY A 53 0.38 -3.48 -7.90
N ARG A 54 1.55 -4.08 -8.12
CA ARG A 54 1.76 -5.11 -9.14
C ARG A 54 2.53 -6.28 -8.55
N GLY A 55 2.01 -7.50 -8.75
CA GLY A 55 2.71 -8.75 -8.44
C GLY A 55 2.66 -9.69 -9.65
N SER A 56 3.82 -10.05 -10.21
CA SER A 56 3.92 -10.82 -11.46
C SER A 56 3.82 -12.34 -11.29
N SER A 57 3.89 -12.83 -10.05
CA SER A 57 3.74 -14.25 -9.70
C SER A 57 2.91 -14.40 -8.44
N GLU A 58 2.51 -15.64 -8.10
CA GLU A 58 1.84 -15.92 -6.81
C GLU A 58 2.70 -15.50 -5.62
N GLU A 59 3.98 -15.87 -5.65
CA GLU A 59 4.95 -15.49 -4.61
C GLU A 59 5.18 -13.97 -4.56
N GLY A 60 5.28 -13.30 -5.71
CA GLY A 60 5.38 -11.85 -5.78
C GLY A 60 4.15 -11.15 -5.19
N ARG A 61 2.94 -11.67 -5.45
CA ARG A 61 1.71 -11.16 -4.83
C ARG A 61 1.70 -11.39 -3.32
N ARG A 62 2.15 -12.56 -2.85
CA ARG A 62 2.28 -12.83 -1.40
C ARG A 62 3.21 -11.82 -0.73
N LEU A 63 4.38 -11.58 -1.31
CA LEU A 63 5.35 -10.60 -0.81
C LEU A 63 4.82 -9.16 -0.89
N LEU A 64 4.13 -8.80 -1.97
CA LEU A 64 3.45 -7.51 -2.10
C LEU A 64 2.50 -7.27 -0.92
N MET A 65 1.68 -8.26 -0.57
CA MET A 65 0.74 -8.14 0.55
C MET A 65 1.46 -8.00 1.90
N GLU A 66 2.57 -8.70 2.11
CA GLU A 66 3.42 -8.55 3.29
C GLU A 66 3.96 -7.11 3.41
N ARG A 67 4.46 -6.56 2.30
CA ARG A 67 4.99 -5.19 2.23
C ARG A 67 3.89 -4.15 2.42
N LEU A 68 2.71 -4.40 1.86
CA LEU A 68 1.56 -3.53 2.03
C LEU A 68 1.13 -3.43 3.51
N ARG A 69 1.19 -4.53 4.28
CA ARG A 69 0.95 -4.50 5.73
C ARG A 69 1.98 -3.64 6.46
N SER A 70 3.26 -3.75 6.11
CA SER A 70 4.33 -2.90 6.66
C SER A 70 4.14 -1.43 6.30
N LEU A 71 3.64 -1.15 5.10
CA LEU A 71 3.32 0.21 4.68
C LEU A 71 2.14 0.77 5.49
N PHE A 72 1.09 -0.02 5.70
CA PHE A 72 -0.08 0.44 6.47
C PHE A 72 0.21 0.68 7.94
N SER A 73 1.12 -0.07 8.56
CA SER A 73 1.52 0.19 9.94
C SER A 73 2.21 1.54 10.14
N VAL A 74 2.73 2.16 9.07
CA VAL A 74 3.23 3.54 9.11
C VAL A 74 2.11 4.53 9.41
N PHE A 75 0.91 4.31 8.88
CA PHE A 75 -0.20 5.26 8.98
C PHE A 75 -1.00 5.14 10.28
N GLY A 76 -0.87 4.02 10.99
CA GLY A 76 -1.50 3.82 12.29
C GLY A 76 -1.92 2.38 12.53
N GLU A 77 -2.94 2.20 13.38
CA GLU A 77 -3.53 0.88 13.60
C GLU A 77 -4.29 0.42 12.36
N LEU A 78 -4.02 -0.80 11.91
CA LEU A 78 -4.63 -1.37 10.70
C LEU A 78 -6.16 -1.43 10.77
N SER A 79 -6.73 -1.58 11.97
CA SER A 79 -8.17 -1.56 12.25
C SER A 79 -8.82 -0.19 12.01
N SER A 80 -8.04 0.89 12.02
CA SER A 80 -8.53 2.26 11.83
C SER A 80 -8.50 2.71 10.37
N LEU A 81 -7.86 1.92 9.49
CA LEU A 81 -7.69 2.25 8.08
C LEU A 81 -8.84 1.70 7.24
N SER A 82 -9.31 2.51 6.31
CA SER A 82 -10.30 2.11 5.31
C SER A 82 -9.66 2.16 3.92
N LEU A 83 -9.91 1.13 3.12
CA LEU A 83 -9.38 0.95 1.78
C LEU A 83 -10.51 1.04 0.78
N MET A 84 -10.33 1.80 -0.29
CA MET A 84 -11.27 1.84 -1.39
C MET A 84 -10.64 1.18 -2.61
N ARG A 85 -11.26 0.12 -3.13
CA ARG A 85 -10.84 -0.51 -4.38
C ARG A 85 -11.46 0.21 -5.58
N ILE A 86 -10.62 0.62 -6.53
CA ILE A 86 -11.03 1.27 -7.78
C ILE A 86 -10.96 0.20 -8.90
N PRO A 87 -12.00 -0.62 -9.08
CA PRO A 87 -13.10 -0.22 -9.97
C PRO A 87 -14.45 -0.07 -9.25
N ASP A 88 -14.63 -0.81 -8.16
CA ASP A 88 -15.92 -1.08 -7.53
C ASP A 88 -16.36 0.07 -6.61
N ARG A 89 -15.39 0.92 -6.20
CA ARG A 89 -15.54 2.05 -5.27
C ARG A 89 -16.16 1.66 -3.93
N THR A 90 -15.88 0.44 -3.50
CA THR A 90 -16.36 -0.11 -2.23
C THR A 90 -15.30 0.10 -1.16
N TRP A 91 -15.71 0.68 -0.02
CA TRP A 91 -14.87 0.76 1.18
C TRP A 91 -14.81 -0.60 1.87
N GLN A 92 -13.60 -1.02 2.23
CA GLN A 92 -13.31 -2.27 2.91
C GLN A 92 -12.24 -2.04 3.98
N ASP A 93 -12.18 -2.92 4.98
CA ASP A 93 -11.00 -3.05 5.83
C ASP A 93 -9.89 -3.85 5.13
N LEU A 94 -8.72 -3.91 5.76
CA LEU A 94 -7.57 -4.62 5.21
C LEU A 94 -7.83 -6.13 5.05
N GLN A 95 -8.57 -6.74 5.97
CA GLN A 95 -8.84 -8.17 5.95
C GLN A 95 -9.77 -8.56 4.80
N GLY A 96 -10.80 -7.75 4.55
CA GLY A 96 -11.71 -7.88 3.41
C GLY A 96 -10.95 -7.75 2.09
N PHE A 97 -10.12 -6.70 1.98
CA PHE A 97 -9.30 -6.48 0.80
C PHE A 97 -8.37 -7.66 0.49
N GLU A 98 -7.67 -8.18 1.51
CA GLU A 98 -6.78 -9.33 1.38
C GLU A 98 -7.49 -10.57 0.89
N LYS A 99 -8.67 -10.84 1.45
CA LYS A 99 -9.48 -11.98 1.04
C LYS A 99 -9.87 -11.86 -0.42
N ASP A 100 -10.32 -10.70 -0.86
CA ASP A 100 -10.77 -10.48 -2.24
C ASP A 100 -9.60 -10.61 -3.23
N VAL A 101 -8.46 -9.97 -2.97
CA VAL A 101 -7.28 -10.02 -3.85
C VAL A 101 -6.70 -11.43 -3.94
N CYS A 102 -6.62 -12.16 -2.83
CA CYS A 102 -6.08 -13.52 -2.82
C CYS A 102 -7.07 -14.56 -3.39
N SER A 103 -8.39 -14.35 -3.24
CA SER A 103 -9.42 -15.29 -3.73
C SER A 103 -9.63 -15.22 -5.24
N THR A 104 -9.28 -14.09 -5.88
CA THR A 104 -9.51 -13.87 -7.32
C THR A 104 -8.69 -14.82 -8.22
N ASN A 105 -7.68 -15.54 -7.68
CA ASN A 105 -6.90 -16.55 -8.43
C ASN A 105 -7.57 -17.92 -8.55
N SER A 106 -8.71 -18.18 -7.90
CA SER A 106 -9.39 -19.49 -8.02
C SER A 106 -10.41 -19.55 -9.16
N ALA A 107 -10.62 -18.46 -9.91
CA ALA A 107 -11.68 -18.34 -10.91
C ALA A 107 -11.19 -18.27 -12.38
N GLU A 108 -9.89 -18.25 -12.63
CA GLU A 108 -9.34 -18.38 -14.00
C GLU A 108 -8.65 -19.74 -14.11
N ARG A 109 -9.47 -20.75 -14.41
CA ARG A 109 -9.06 -22.09 -14.87
C ARG A 109 -8.60 -22.04 -16.33
#